data_AF-A0A560WBT4-F1
#
_entry.id   AF-A0A560WBT4-F1
#
_cell.length_a   1.000
_cell.length_b   1.000
_cell.length_c   1.000
_cell.angle_alpha   90.00
_cell.angle_beta   90.00
_cell.angle_gamma   90.00
#
_symmetry.space_group_name_H-M   'P 1'
#
loop_
_entity.id
_entity.type
_entity.pdbx_description
1 polymer ?
#
loop_
_entity_poly.entity_id
_entity_poly.type
_entity_poly.pdbx_seq_one_letter_code
_entity_poly.pdbx_strand_id
1 'polypeptide(L)'
;MSRQHVDHREIAAFAQDKVNLPKDWADEYRAQARRLRERLETYLDEHPDFSLKRMQLSGSLAKGTALKTLNDIDVACYISGANAPHEISTLLDYLAERLRKAFPNFTADQVKPQTYSVTVCVFRKIPDSYFTKSRTGISVNTGQ
;
A
#
# COMPACT_ATOMS: atom_id res chain seq x y z
N MET A 1 5.21 37.91 -27.67
CA MET A 1 6.02 36.72 -28.04
C MET A 1 6.42 35.97 -26.77
N SER A 2 5.51 35.28 -26.09
CA SER A 2 5.77 34.61 -24.79
C SER A 2 5.47 33.11 -24.78
N ARG A 3 4.87 32.57 -25.85
CA ARG A 3 4.62 31.13 -26.05
C ARG A 3 5.83 30.37 -26.65
N GLN A 4 7.02 30.99 -26.72
CA GLN A 4 8.19 30.44 -27.43
C GLN A 4 9.26 29.81 -26.51
N HIS A 5 9.14 29.92 -25.19
CA HIS A 5 10.15 29.36 -24.27
C HIS A 5 9.71 28.07 -23.57
N VAL A 6 8.40 27.91 -23.35
CA VAL A 6 7.79 26.72 -22.77
C VAL A 6 6.41 26.51 -23.40
N ASP A 7 6.22 25.37 -24.03
CA ASP A 7 5.03 24.84 -24.68
C ASP A 7 4.62 23.49 -24.05
N HIS A 8 3.59 22.86 -24.61
CA HIS A 8 3.07 21.60 -24.08
C HIS A 8 4.12 20.46 -24.06
N ARG A 9 5.03 20.41 -25.03
CA ARG A 9 6.03 19.35 -25.17
C ARG A 9 7.06 19.42 -24.04
N GLU A 10 7.54 20.61 -23.67
CA GLU A 10 8.47 20.72 -22.54
C GLU A 10 7.81 20.33 -21.22
N ILE A 11 6.53 20.69 -21.02
CA ILE A 11 5.79 20.29 -19.81
C ILE A 11 5.55 18.78 -19.78
N ALA A 12 5.20 18.15 -20.91
CA ALA A 12 5.01 16.72 -21.01
C ALA A 12 6.32 15.95 -20.74
N ALA A 13 7.44 16.41 -21.29
CA ALA A 13 8.76 15.84 -21.04
C ALA A 13 9.15 15.98 -19.55
N PHE A 14 8.96 17.17 -18.96
CA PHE A 14 9.19 17.38 -17.53
C PHE A 14 8.35 16.44 -16.66
N ALA A 15 7.08 16.24 -17.03
CA ALA A 15 6.21 15.31 -16.31
C ALA A 15 6.74 13.88 -16.36
N GLN A 16 7.19 13.40 -17.53
CA GLN A 16 7.78 12.07 -17.68
C GLN A 16 9.09 11.90 -16.91
N ASP A 17 9.96 12.92 -16.92
CA ASP A 17 11.31 12.82 -16.36
C ASP A 17 11.35 12.99 -14.84
N LYS A 18 10.52 13.90 -14.31
CA LYS A 18 10.62 14.39 -12.93
C LYS A 18 9.40 14.11 -12.06
N VAL A 19 8.21 14.06 -12.65
CA VAL A 19 6.94 14.06 -11.87
C VAL A 19 6.33 12.66 -11.78
N ASN A 20 6.13 12.01 -12.91
CA ASN A 20 5.39 10.76 -13.01
C ASN A 20 6.21 9.60 -12.47
N LEU A 21 5.54 8.64 -11.82
CA LEU A 21 6.17 7.40 -11.43
C LEU A 21 6.53 6.56 -12.68
N PRO A 22 7.80 6.12 -12.85
CA PRO A 22 8.18 5.24 -13.95
C PRO A 22 7.38 3.94 -13.96
N LYS A 23 7.02 3.46 -15.15
CA LYS A 23 6.16 2.28 -15.33
C LYS A 23 6.71 1.04 -14.62
N ASP A 24 8.01 0.76 -14.77
CA ASP A 24 8.63 -0.44 -14.20
C ASP A 24 8.54 -0.44 -12.66
N TRP A 25 8.71 0.72 -12.03
CA TRP A 25 8.56 0.89 -10.59
C TRP A 25 7.10 0.71 -10.17
N ALA A 26 6.16 1.30 -10.92
CA ALA A 26 4.74 1.15 -10.68
C ALA A 26 4.29 -0.32 -10.74
N ASP A 27 4.78 -1.07 -11.72
CA ASP A 27 4.47 -2.49 -11.88
C ASP A 27 5.05 -3.34 -10.75
N GLU A 28 6.25 -3.02 -10.27
CA GLU A 28 6.82 -3.67 -9.09
C GLU A 28 6.00 -3.39 -7.82
N TYR A 29 5.56 -2.15 -7.60
CA TYR A 29 4.69 -1.80 -6.48
C TYR A 29 3.35 -2.54 -6.55
N ARG A 30 2.74 -2.61 -7.75
CA ARG A 30 1.49 -3.37 -7.95
C ARG A 30 1.68 -4.86 -7.69
N ALA A 31 2.81 -5.43 -8.11
CA ALA A 31 3.15 -6.82 -7.84
C ALA A 31 3.30 -7.10 -6.34
N GLN A 32 3.83 -6.14 -5.57
CA GLN A 32 3.91 -6.26 -4.10
C GLN A 32 2.55 -6.28 -3.43
N ALA A 33 1.68 -5.32 -3.75
CA ALA A 33 0.31 -5.30 -3.23
C ALA A 33 -0.46 -6.57 -3.64
N ARG A 34 -0.23 -7.06 -4.87
CA ARG A 34 -0.82 -8.30 -5.37
C ARG A 34 -0.39 -9.51 -4.54
N ARG A 35 0.91 -9.66 -4.23
CA ARG A 35 1.41 -10.77 -3.39
C ARG A 35 0.78 -10.80 -1.99
N LEU A 36 0.61 -9.63 -1.37
CA LEU A 36 -0.08 -9.51 -0.08
C LEU A 36 -1.54 -9.97 -0.18
N ARG A 37 -2.24 -9.51 -1.21
CA ARG A 37 -3.63 -9.89 -1.47
C ARG A 37 -3.78 -11.40 -1.71
N GLU A 38 -2.98 -11.98 -2.60
CA GLU A 38 -3.02 -13.42 -2.93
C GLU A 38 -2.74 -14.28 -1.70
N ARG A 39 -1.81 -13.85 -0.84
CA ARG A 39 -1.52 -14.54 0.41
C ARG A 39 -2.66 -14.46 1.41
N LEU A 40 -3.36 -13.33 1.49
CA LEU A 40 -4.59 -13.22 2.29
C LEU A 40 -5.71 -14.09 1.72
N GLU A 41 -5.90 -14.11 0.39
CA GLU A 41 -6.89 -14.97 -0.29
C GLU A 41 -6.65 -16.44 0.06
N THR A 42 -5.39 -16.90 -0.04
CA THR A 42 -5.01 -18.27 0.37
C THR A 42 -5.34 -18.56 1.84
N TYR A 43 -5.05 -17.61 2.74
CA TYR A 43 -5.33 -17.77 4.17
C TYR A 43 -6.83 -17.84 4.47
N LEU A 44 -7.64 -17.09 3.72
CA LEU A 44 -9.10 -17.08 3.85
C LEU A 44 -9.76 -18.37 3.36
N ASP A 45 -9.19 -19.01 2.34
CA ASP A 45 -9.67 -20.33 1.87
C ASP A 45 -9.55 -21.39 2.98
N GLU A 46 -8.48 -21.32 3.78
CA GLU A 46 -8.25 -22.20 4.93
C GLU A 46 -9.02 -21.78 6.19
N HIS A 47 -9.33 -20.48 6.32
CA HIS A 47 -9.96 -19.88 7.50
C HIS A 47 -11.15 -18.99 7.11
N PRO A 48 -12.28 -19.57 6.66
CA PRO A 48 -13.40 -18.81 6.10
C PRO A 48 -14.03 -17.84 7.10
N ASP A 49 -13.93 -18.12 8.41
CA ASP A 49 -14.46 -17.27 9.49
C ASP A 49 -13.54 -16.10 9.86
N PHE A 50 -12.38 -15.96 9.22
CA PHE A 50 -11.43 -14.90 9.54
C PHE A 50 -12.00 -13.50 9.25
N SER A 51 -11.77 -12.53 10.12
CA SER A 51 -12.46 -11.23 10.05
C SER A 51 -11.97 -10.31 8.94
N LEU A 52 -10.69 -10.37 8.56
CA LEU A 52 -10.14 -9.61 7.44
C LEU A 52 -10.48 -10.33 6.12
N LYS A 53 -11.49 -9.84 5.41
CA LYS A 53 -12.09 -10.52 4.25
C LYS A 53 -11.48 -10.18 2.91
N ARG A 54 -10.85 -9.01 2.79
CA ARG A 54 -10.31 -8.55 1.50
C ARG A 54 -9.24 -7.50 1.67
N MET A 55 -8.27 -7.53 0.75
CA MET A 55 -7.33 -6.44 0.49
C MET A 55 -7.53 -5.92 -0.93
N GLN A 56 -7.61 -4.61 -1.09
CA GLN A 56 -7.76 -3.97 -2.39
C GLN A 56 -6.76 -2.84 -2.54
N LEU A 57 -5.94 -2.90 -3.60
CA LEU A 57 -5.06 -1.80 -3.98
C LEU A 57 -5.90 -0.53 -4.18
N SER A 58 -5.50 0.54 -3.52
CA SER A 58 -6.18 1.83 -3.54
C SER A 58 -5.17 2.96 -3.82
N GLY A 59 -5.60 4.20 -3.62
CA GLY A 59 -4.71 5.36 -3.71
C GLY A 59 -4.21 5.69 -5.12
N SER A 60 -3.10 6.41 -5.17
CA SER A 60 -2.55 6.96 -6.42
C SER A 60 -2.03 5.88 -7.37
N LEU A 61 -1.46 4.80 -6.83
CA LEU A 61 -0.92 3.69 -7.63
C LEU A 61 -2.04 2.90 -8.34
N ALA A 62 -3.17 2.67 -7.66
CA ALA A 62 -4.35 2.04 -8.25
C ALA A 62 -4.89 2.86 -9.42
N LYS A 63 -4.93 4.19 -9.27
CA LYS A 63 -5.51 5.12 -10.24
C LYS A 63 -4.58 5.49 -11.39
N GLY A 64 -3.30 5.08 -11.34
CA GLY A 64 -2.31 5.48 -12.34
C GLY A 64 -1.89 6.93 -12.25
N THR A 65 -2.04 7.56 -11.08
CA THR A 65 -1.69 8.97 -10.83
C THR A 65 -0.58 9.10 -9.77
N ALA A 66 0.21 8.05 -9.58
CA ALA A 66 1.33 8.05 -8.62
C ALA A 66 2.47 8.93 -9.13
N LEU A 67 3.05 9.70 -8.20
CA LEU A 67 4.22 10.54 -8.47
C LEU A 67 5.51 9.76 -8.20
N LYS A 68 6.63 10.26 -8.73
CA LYS A 68 7.96 9.68 -8.52
C LYS A 68 8.38 9.67 -7.04
N THR A 69 7.81 10.57 -6.24
CA THR A 69 8.01 10.66 -4.78
C THR A 69 7.03 9.78 -3.99
N LEU A 70 6.47 8.72 -4.60
CA LEU A 70 5.59 7.78 -3.91
C LEU A 70 6.37 7.11 -2.76
N ASN A 71 5.86 7.28 -1.54
CA ASN A 71 6.53 6.79 -0.34
C ASN A 71 5.94 5.47 0.17
N ASP A 72 4.65 5.24 -0.07
CA ASP A 72 3.87 4.10 0.40
C ASP A 72 2.85 3.62 -0.65
N ILE A 73 2.28 2.43 -0.42
CA ILE A 73 1.30 1.81 -1.31
C ILE A 73 0.00 1.63 -0.52
N ASP A 74 -1.01 2.38 -0.92
CA ASP A 74 -2.32 2.32 -0.29
C ASP A 74 -3.03 0.99 -0.62
N VAL A 75 -3.50 0.31 0.42
CA VAL A 75 -4.31 -0.90 0.31
C VAL A 75 -5.43 -0.81 1.35
N ALA A 76 -6.67 -0.81 0.87
CA ALA A 76 -7.84 -0.89 1.73
C ALA A 76 -8.04 -2.33 2.21
N CYS A 77 -8.30 -2.51 3.51
CA CYS A 77 -8.64 -3.79 4.12
C CYS A 77 -10.09 -3.77 4.57
N TYR A 78 -10.84 -4.81 4.21
CA TYR A 78 -12.24 -4.97 4.59
C TYR A 78 -12.34 -5.91 5.77
N ILE A 79 -12.81 -5.40 6.90
CA ILE A 79 -13.01 -6.16 8.14
C ILE A 79 -14.51 -6.41 8.31
N SER A 80 -14.87 -7.64 8.64
CA SER A 80 -16.25 -8.04 8.93
C SER A 80 -16.32 -8.81 10.25
N GLY A 81 -17.55 -8.96 10.74
CA GLY A 81 -17.85 -9.69 11.97
C GLY A 81 -18.14 -8.77 13.15
N ALA A 82 -19.00 -9.24 14.05
CA ALA A 82 -19.48 -8.47 15.20
C ALA A 82 -18.38 -8.10 16.22
N ASN A 83 -17.18 -8.69 16.09
CA ASN A 83 -16.07 -8.51 17.02
C ASN A 83 -15.12 -7.36 16.63
N ALA A 84 -15.38 -6.64 15.54
CA ALA A 84 -14.58 -5.49 15.14
C ALA A 84 -14.92 -4.28 16.04
N PRO A 85 -13.95 -3.69 16.77
CA PRO A 85 -14.19 -2.51 17.58
C PRO A 85 -14.64 -1.30 16.75
N HIS A 86 -15.42 -0.41 17.36
CA HIS A 86 -15.86 0.84 16.72
C HIS A 86 -14.95 2.03 17.01
N GLU A 87 -14.17 1.98 18.10
CA GLU A 87 -13.18 3.00 18.40
C GLU A 87 -11.96 2.82 17.48
N ILE A 88 -11.47 3.93 16.92
CA ILE A 88 -10.41 3.91 15.90
C ILE A 88 -9.13 3.25 16.41
N SER A 89 -8.64 3.64 17.58
CA SER A 89 -7.39 3.13 18.18
C SER A 89 -7.42 1.60 18.32
N THR A 90 -8.47 1.07 18.95
CA THR A 90 -8.68 -0.36 19.17
C THR A 90 -8.94 -1.13 17.88
N LEU A 91 -9.57 -0.50 16.88
CA LEU A 91 -9.75 -1.09 15.56
C LEU A 91 -8.41 -1.23 14.82
N LEU A 92 -7.50 -0.25 14.94
CA LEU A 92 -6.17 -0.33 14.34
C LEU A 92 -5.30 -1.39 15.01
N ASP A 93 -5.38 -1.53 16.33
CA ASP A 93 -4.72 -2.62 17.06
C ASP A 93 -5.29 -3.99 16.66
N TYR A 94 -6.61 -4.10 16.60
CA TYR A 94 -7.30 -5.30 16.11
C TYR A 94 -6.84 -5.68 14.70
N LEU A 95 -6.81 -4.73 13.78
CA LEU A 95 -6.34 -4.95 12.42
C LEU A 95 -4.87 -5.40 12.40
N ALA A 96 -3.99 -4.77 13.17
CA ALA A 96 -2.59 -5.17 13.25
C ALA A 96 -2.43 -6.62 13.75
N GLU A 97 -3.22 -7.04 14.73
CA GLU A 97 -3.25 -8.44 15.18
C GLU A 97 -3.72 -9.40 14.08
N ARG A 98 -4.77 -9.05 13.33
CA ARG A 98 -5.25 -9.88 12.22
C ARG A 98 -4.21 -9.98 11.11
N LEU A 99 -3.55 -8.88 10.77
CA LEU A 99 -2.44 -8.89 9.81
C LEU A 99 -1.32 -9.82 10.28
N ARG A 100 -0.88 -9.74 11.55
CA ARG A 100 0.15 -10.65 12.09
C ARG A 100 -0.26 -12.12 12.04
N LYS A 101 -1.54 -12.43 12.24
CA LYS A 101 -2.07 -13.80 12.15
C LYS A 101 -2.11 -14.34 10.72
N ALA A 102 -2.58 -13.54 9.76
CA ALA A 102 -2.65 -13.93 8.35
C ALA A 102 -1.27 -14.00 7.68
N PHE A 103 -0.31 -13.22 8.17
CA PHE A 103 1.06 -13.14 7.65
C PHE A 103 2.08 -13.53 8.74
N PRO A 104 2.18 -14.82 9.11
CA PRO A 104 3.06 -15.26 10.21
C PRO A 104 4.54 -15.05 9.94
N ASN A 105 4.93 -14.84 8.67
CA ASN A 105 6.31 -14.51 8.27
C ASN A 105 6.69 -13.05 8.56
N PHE A 106 5.73 -12.20 8.95
CA PHE A 106 6.04 -10.84 9.38
C PHE A 106 6.40 -10.81 10.85
N THR A 107 7.47 -10.10 11.16
CA THR A 107 7.84 -9.83 12.54
C THR A 107 6.88 -8.80 13.14
N ALA A 108 6.76 -8.78 14.47
CA ALA A 108 5.85 -7.86 15.15
C ALA A 108 6.16 -6.38 14.86
N ASP A 109 7.45 -6.05 14.66
CA ASP A 109 7.91 -4.71 14.30
C ASP A 109 7.68 -4.38 12.82
N GLN A 110 7.32 -5.32 11.96
CA GLN A 110 6.92 -5.01 10.59
C GLN A 110 5.48 -4.50 10.51
N VAL A 111 4.60 -4.84 11.46
CA VAL A 111 3.19 -4.42 11.46
C VAL A 111 2.94 -3.40 12.57
N LYS A 112 2.80 -2.12 12.21
CA LYS A 112 2.72 -1.00 13.17
C LYS A 112 1.46 -0.15 12.98
N PRO A 113 0.52 -0.15 13.94
CA PRO A 113 -0.53 0.87 14.00
C PRO A 113 0.06 2.28 13.93
N GLN A 114 -0.65 3.16 13.23
CA GLN A 114 -0.41 4.59 13.11
C GLN A 114 -1.65 5.34 13.64
N THR A 115 -1.75 6.65 13.39
CA THR A 115 -2.91 7.44 13.84
C THR A 115 -4.23 6.97 13.21
N TYR A 116 -4.23 6.63 11.92
CA TYR A 116 -5.44 6.26 11.17
C TYR A 116 -5.23 5.09 10.19
N SER A 117 -4.14 4.34 10.35
CA SER A 117 -3.78 3.24 9.46
C SER A 117 -2.84 2.23 10.14
N VAL A 118 -2.50 1.14 9.46
CA VAL A 118 -1.50 0.17 9.93
C VAL A 118 -0.41 0.00 8.89
N THR A 119 0.81 0.45 9.20
CA THR A 119 1.95 0.30 8.29
C THR A 119 2.47 -1.14 8.30
N VAL A 120 2.76 -1.70 7.12
CA VAL A 120 3.45 -2.99 6.97
C VAL A 120 4.80 -2.81 6.28
N CYS A 121 5.87 -2.83 7.05
CA CYS A 121 7.22 -2.64 6.55
C CYS A 121 7.75 -3.91 5.88
N VAL A 122 7.66 -3.99 4.55
CA VAL A 122 8.35 -5.02 3.76
C VAL A 122 9.72 -4.51 3.30
N PHE A 123 10.77 -5.32 3.54
CA PHE A 123 12.12 -5.01 3.08
C PHE A 123 12.26 -5.29 1.57
N ARG A 124 12.87 -4.36 0.84
CA ARG A 124 13.22 -4.51 -0.59
C ARG A 124 14.72 -4.65 -0.78
N LYS A 125 15.10 -5.34 -1.86
CA LYS A 125 16.39 -5.18 -2.55
C LYS A 125 16.08 -4.46 -3.87
N ILE A 126 16.36 -3.16 -3.95
CA ILE A 126 16.24 -2.39 -5.20
C ILE A 126 17.61 -2.47 -5.90
N PRO A 127 17.71 -2.76 -7.20
CA PRO A 127 18.98 -2.65 -7.93
C PRO A 127 19.47 -1.20 -7.93
N ASP A 128 20.73 -0.99 -7.56
CA ASP A 128 21.53 0.24 -7.75
C ASP A 128 21.22 1.49 -6.91
N SER A 129 20.59 1.39 -5.74
CA SER A 129 20.74 2.45 -4.73
C SER A 129 20.55 1.95 -3.31
N TYR A 130 21.34 2.54 -2.40
CA TYR A 130 21.34 2.31 -0.95
C TYR A 130 19.96 1.97 -0.39
N PHE A 131 19.92 0.96 0.48
CA PHE A 131 18.78 0.55 1.30
C PHE A 131 17.86 1.72 1.66
N THR A 132 16.84 1.97 0.84
CA THR A 132 15.72 2.80 1.23
C THR A 132 14.70 1.87 1.85
N LYS A 133 14.36 2.11 3.13
CA LYS A 133 13.16 1.53 3.73
C LYS A 133 11.98 2.00 2.88
N SER A 134 11.60 1.24 1.85
CA SER A 134 10.31 1.43 1.19
C SER A 134 9.27 1.04 2.23
N ARG A 135 8.78 2.02 2.98
CA ARG A 135 7.68 1.82 3.90
C ARG A 135 6.48 1.53 3.02
N THR A 136 6.11 0.27 2.86
CA THR A 136 4.78 -0.02 2.31
C THR A 136 3.78 0.29 3.42
N GLY A 137 3.47 1.57 3.60
CA GLY A 137 2.37 1.99 4.46
C GLY A 137 1.07 1.45 3.88
N ILE A 138 0.56 0.35 4.43
CA ILE A 138 -0.78 -0.13 4.10
C ILE A 138 -1.74 0.83 4.80
N SER A 139 -2.15 1.87 4.08
CA SER A 139 -3.20 2.76 4.59
C SER A 139 -4.56 2.07 4.49
N VAL A 140 -4.98 1.41 5.57
CA VAL A 140 -6.31 0.83 5.68
C VAL A 140 -7.30 1.92 6.03
N ASN A 141 -7.98 2.43 5.01
CA ASN A 141 -9.21 3.18 5.20
C ASN A 141 -10.38 2.20 5.33
N THR A 142 -11.06 2.25 6.47
CA THR A 142 -12.34 1.56 6.67
C THR A 142 -13.37 2.25 5.80
N GLY A 143 -13.74 1.62 4.68
CA GLY A 143 -14.91 2.05 3.91
C GLY A 143 -16.15 1.85 4.79
N GLN A 144 -16.86 2.94 5.08
CA GLN A 144 -18.28 2.87 5.45
C GLN A 144 -19.10 2.43 4.23
#